data_AF-A0A1B8PFD4-F1
#
_entry.id   AF-A0A1B8PFD4-F1
#
_cell.length_a   1.000
_cell.length_b   1.000
_cell.length_c   1.000
_cell.angle_alpha   90.00
_cell.angle_beta   90.00
_cell.angle_gamma   90.00
#
_symmetry.space_group_name_H-M   'P 1'
#
loop_
_entity.id
_entity.type
_entity.pdbx_description
1 polymer ?
#
loop_
_entity_poly.entity_id
_entity_poly.type
_entity_poly.pdbx_seq_one_letter_code
_entity_poly.pdbx_strand_id
1 'polypeptide(L)'
;MLKILCFITALFITACSSISKEPVKTVDVYIKPYYSAENGKAENVFVHKAIDPMLRENTIKGYESAVKFVEESPARISPMTMFTLAARAYDFGLRDEAVTWFYRGQNRLITALYVLDLPKQTVQDNTGFSHVVGQFVNAYAFCNFDKQSRAAENAVKWTITHPYEVIFLPALPAKFADRRKALKEAEEKLVQRLQEQAHFFANPNNKEKWQKERSENFVNERFCW
;
A
#
# COMPACT_ATOMS: atom_id res chain seq x y z
N MET A 1 23.80 12.71 -2.85
CA MET A 1 22.49 13.20 -3.31
C MET A 1 21.85 12.14 -4.18
N LEU A 2 21.00 11.29 -3.59
CA LEU A 2 20.28 10.26 -4.33
C LEU A 2 19.07 10.95 -4.98
N LYS A 3 19.09 11.13 -6.30
CA LYS A 3 17.91 11.53 -7.07
C LYS A 3 16.85 10.46 -6.86
N ILE A 4 15.87 10.73 -6.01
CA ILE A 4 14.67 9.91 -5.89
C ILE A 4 13.92 10.12 -7.19
N LEU A 5 14.14 9.22 -8.14
CA LEU A 5 13.41 9.16 -9.39
C LEU A 5 11.92 8.98 -9.03
N CYS A 6 11.06 9.90 -9.44
CA CYS A 6 9.64 9.65 -9.56
C CYS A 6 9.45 8.44 -10.48
N PHE A 7 9.33 7.25 -9.90
CA PHE A 7 8.90 6.08 -10.65
C PHE A 7 7.41 6.24 -10.94
N ILE A 8 7.11 6.95 -12.03
CA ILE A 8 5.95 6.63 -12.84
C ILE A 8 6.30 5.28 -13.47
N THR A 9 5.93 4.18 -12.80
CA THR A 9 6.02 2.85 -13.41
C THR A 9 5.05 2.82 -14.58
N ALA A 10 5.55 3.14 -15.76
CA ALA A 10 4.94 2.75 -17.02
C ALA A 10 4.82 1.22 -17.02
N LEU A 11 3.60 0.74 -17.17
CA LEU A 11 3.25 -0.66 -17.32
C LEU A 11 3.91 -1.20 -18.61
N PHE A 12 5.14 -1.73 -18.53
CA PHE A 12 5.69 -2.52 -19.63
C PHE A 12 5.24 -3.97 -19.46
N ILE A 13 4.07 -4.28 -20.00
CA ILE A 13 3.61 -5.67 -20.15
C ILE A 13 4.03 -6.15 -21.54
N THR A 14 5.19 -6.80 -21.63
CA THR A 14 5.58 -7.58 -22.82
C THR A 14 5.07 -9.01 -22.67
N ALA A 15 3.84 -9.25 -23.12
CA ALA A 15 3.35 -10.54 -23.63
C ALA A 15 2.03 -10.28 -24.36
N CYS A 16 1.95 -10.65 -25.66
CA CYS A 16 0.73 -10.60 -26.45
C CYS A 16 -0.31 -11.59 -25.90
N SER A 17 -1.02 -11.19 -24.86
CA SER A 17 -2.33 -11.69 -24.49
C SER A 17 -3.21 -10.45 -24.42
N SER A 18 -4.32 -10.43 -25.16
CA SER A 18 -5.26 -9.32 -25.06
C SER A 18 -5.62 -9.13 -23.58
N ILE A 19 -5.27 -7.98 -23.01
CA ILE A 19 -5.58 -7.66 -21.61
C ILE A 19 -7.10 -7.81 -21.45
N SER A 20 -7.52 -8.72 -20.57
CA SER A 20 -8.93 -8.95 -20.30
C SER A 20 -9.59 -7.68 -19.78
N LYS A 21 -10.78 -7.36 -20.29
CA LYS A 21 -11.60 -6.25 -19.81
C LYS A 21 -12.42 -6.62 -18.56
N GLU A 22 -12.40 -7.89 -18.17
CA GLU A 22 -13.19 -8.39 -17.06
C GLU A 22 -12.83 -7.69 -15.74
N PRO A 23 -13.84 -7.39 -14.90
CA PRO A 23 -13.64 -6.87 -13.56
C PRO A 23 -12.64 -7.70 -12.75
N VAL A 24 -11.59 -7.04 -12.24
CA VAL A 24 -10.60 -7.65 -11.34
C VAL A 24 -11.13 -7.55 -9.91
N LYS A 25 -11.63 -8.68 -9.40
CA LYS A 25 -12.32 -8.77 -8.10
C LYS A 25 -11.45 -9.24 -6.94
N THR A 26 -10.27 -9.79 -7.22
CA THR A 26 -9.40 -10.40 -6.22
C THR A 26 -7.96 -9.95 -6.43
N VAL A 27 -7.17 -9.99 -5.36
CA VAL A 27 -5.73 -9.75 -5.38
C VAL A 27 -5.03 -11.10 -5.28
N ASP A 28 -4.78 -11.71 -6.42
CA ASP A 28 -4.03 -12.95 -6.49
C ASP A 28 -2.54 -12.62 -6.35
N VAL A 29 -1.91 -13.13 -5.30
CA VAL A 29 -0.57 -12.71 -4.89
C VAL A 29 0.18 -13.81 -4.16
N TYR A 30 1.50 -13.84 -4.36
CA TYR A 30 2.39 -14.80 -3.73
C TYR A 30 3.65 -14.14 -3.18
N ILE A 31 3.64 -13.82 -1.88
CA ILE A 31 4.76 -13.22 -1.14
C ILE A 31 5.28 -14.23 -0.12
N LYS A 32 6.20 -15.11 -0.52
CA LYS A 32 6.81 -16.09 0.38
C LYS A 32 7.75 -15.44 1.41
N PRO A 33 7.79 -15.94 2.66
CA PRO A 33 6.90 -16.93 3.28
C PRO A 33 5.62 -16.32 3.92
N TYR A 34 5.33 -15.05 3.69
CA TYR A 34 4.44 -14.25 4.53
C TYR A 34 2.95 -14.32 4.13
N TYR A 35 2.63 -14.30 2.84
CA TYR A 35 1.24 -14.20 2.40
C TYR A 35 1.04 -14.81 1.02
N SER A 36 -0.04 -15.56 0.85
CA SER A 36 -0.55 -15.93 -0.47
C SER A 36 -2.07 -15.93 -0.49
N ALA A 37 -2.61 -15.51 -1.63
CA ALA A 37 -4.03 -15.60 -1.92
C ALA A 37 -4.25 -15.91 -3.40
N GLU A 38 -5.28 -16.70 -3.66
CA GLU A 38 -5.72 -17.06 -5.00
C GLU A 38 -7.26 -17.09 -5.02
N ASN A 39 -7.86 -16.55 -6.07
CA ASN A 39 -9.32 -16.52 -6.24
C ASN A 39 -10.04 -15.91 -5.02
N GLY A 40 -9.45 -14.87 -4.43
CA GLY A 40 -10.00 -14.12 -3.30
C GLY A 40 -9.88 -14.83 -1.95
N LYS A 41 -9.19 -15.98 -1.89
CA LYS A 41 -8.99 -16.75 -0.66
C LYS A 41 -7.52 -16.71 -0.27
N ALA A 42 -7.25 -16.31 0.96
CA ALA A 42 -5.94 -16.45 1.57
C ALA A 42 -5.66 -17.92 1.84
N GLU A 43 -4.52 -18.39 1.34
CA GLU A 43 -4.02 -19.75 1.57
C GLU A 43 -2.95 -19.77 2.66
N ASN A 44 -2.09 -18.75 2.69
CA ASN A 44 -1.06 -18.57 3.69
C ASN A 44 -1.13 -17.16 4.26
N VAL A 45 -1.09 -17.04 5.60
CA VAL A 45 -0.98 -15.76 6.30
C VAL A 45 -0.03 -15.94 7.48
N PHE A 46 1.08 -15.23 7.42
CA PHE A 46 2.16 -15.24 8.39
C PHE A 46 2.78 -13.83 8.49
N VAL A 47 1.98 -12.87 8.95
CA VAL A 47 2.36 -11.46 9.04
C VAL A 47 2.25 -10.89 10.44
N HIS A 48 1.40 -11.47 11.30
CA HIS A 48 1.25 -11.10 12.68
C HIS A 48 0.50 -12.17 13.48
N LYS A 49 1.20 -12.86 14.39
CA LYS A 49 0.72 -14.04 15.14
C LYS A 49 -0.70 -13.93 15.70
N ALA A 50 -1.08 -12.76 16.25
CA ALA A 50 -2.38 -12.58 16.89
C ALA A 50 -3.57 -12.54 15.91
N ILE A 51 -3.36 -12.08 14.67
CA ILE A 51 -4.44 -11.89 13.68
C ILE A 51 -4.31 -12.84 12.49
N ASP A 52 -3.17 -13.51 12.31
CA ASP A 52 -2.99 -14.51 11.26
C ASP A 52 -4.11 -15.57 11.24
N PRO A 53 -4.62 -16.10 12.38
CA PRO A 53 -5.75 -17.02 12.36
C PRO A 53 -7.03 -16.37 11.80
N MET A 54 -7.34 -15.15 12.24
CA MET A 54 -8.55 -14.41 11.85
C MET A 54 -8.57 -14.11 10.34
N LEU A 55 -7.40 -13.77 9.77
CA LEU A 55 -7.26 -13.50 8.34
C LEU A 55 -7.33 -14.77 7.49
N ARG A 56 -6.92 -15.93 8.03
CA ARG A 56 -7.03 -17.25 7.36
C ARG A 56 -8.44 -17.82 7.33
N GLU A 57 -9.34 -17.34 8.18
CA GLU A 57 -10.74 -17.79 8.17
C GLU A 57 -11.45 -17.50 6.84
N ASN A 58 -10.93 -16.57 6.03
CA ASN A 58 -11.55 -16.15 4.77
C ASN A 58 -13.00 -15.66 4.95
N THR A 59 -13.29 -15.01 6.08
CA THR A 59 -14.60 -14.40 6.37
C THR A 59 -14.47 -12.89 6.63
N ILE A 60 -15.54 -12.14 6.34
CA ILE A 60 -15.63 -10.71 6.66
C ILE A 60 -15.48 -10.50 8.17
N LYS A 61 -16.12 -11.33 9.00
CA LYS A 61 -16.03 -11.24 10.47
C LYS A 61 -14.59 -11.42 10.98
N GLY A 62 -13.84 -12.38 10.41
CA GLY A 62 -12.43 -12.56 10.73
C GLY A 62 -11.59 -11.34 10.34
N TYR A 63 -11.85 -10.77 9.16
CA TYR A 63 -11.23 -9.52 8.72
C TYR A 63 -11.53 -8.33 9.64
N GLU A 64 -12.80 -8.11 10.00
CA GLU A 64 -13.22 -7.04 10.92
C GLU A 64 -12.56 -7.18 12.30
N SER A 65 -12.42 -8.42 12.80
CA SER A 65 -11.74 -8.70 14.06
C SER A 65 -10.24 -8.36 13.99
N ALA A 66 -9.60 -8.69 12.86
CA ALA A 66 -8.20 -8.32 12.62
C ALA A 66 -8.01 -6.81 12.49
N VAL A 67 -8.92 -6.12 11.80
CA VAL A 67 -8.95 -4.64 11.70
C VAL A 67 -9.06 -4.02 13.08
N LYS A 68 -10.01 -4.49 13.90
CA LYS A 68 -10.18 -4.00 15.27
C LYS A 68 -8.90 -4.12 16.09
N PHE A 69 -8.24 -5.28 16.04
CA PHE A 69 -6.96 -5.49 16.72
C PHE A 69 -5.89 -4.48 16.27
N VAL A 70 -5.78 -4.23 14.95
CA VAL A 70 -4.79 -3.30 14.41
C VAL A 70 -5.09 -1.85 14.80
N GLU A 71 -6.36 -1.43 14.81
CA GLU A 71 -6.76 -0.08 15.23
C GLU A 71 -6.58 0.15 16.74
N GLU A 72 -6.82 -0.88 17.56
CA GLU A 72 -6.62 -0.80 19.02
C GLU A 72 -5.14 -0.84 19.43
N SER A 73 -4.26 -1.37 18.59
CA SER A 73 -2.83 -1.52 18.89
C SER A 73 -1.92 -1.25 17.69
N PRO A 74 -1.97 -0.04 17.10
CA PRO A 74 -1.32 0.24 15.82
C PRO A 74 0.20 0.38 15.94
N ALA A 75 0.73 0.59 17.14
CA ALA A 75 2.11 1.03 17.37
C ALA A 75 3.18 0.10 16.76
N ARG A 76 2.92 -1.21 16.71
CA ARG A 76 3.87 -2.25 16.24
C ARG A 76 3.37 -3.07 15.06
N ILE A 77 2.31 -2.62 14.40
CA ILE A 77 1.79 -3.27 13.20
C ILE A 77 2.71 -3.01 12.01
N SER A 78 3.21 -4.07 11.38
CA SER A 78 4.17 -3.93 10.28
C SER A 78 3.49 -3.43 9.00
N PRO A 79 4.25 -2.83 8.05
CA PRO A 79 3.72 -2.55 6.72
C PRO A 79 3.15 -3.79 6.02
N MET A 80 3.82 -4.95 6.14
CA MET A 80 3.33 -6.21 5.56
C MET A 80 1.95 -6.58 6.07
N THR A 81 1.71 -6.42 7.38
CA THR A 81 0.40 -6.65 7.99
C THR A 81 -0.67 -5.74 7.37
N MET A 82 -0.35 -4.46 7.15
CA MET A 82 -1.27 -3.51 6.52
C MET A 82 -1.52 -3.83 5.03
N PHE A 83 -0.51 -4.30 4.30
CA PHE A 83 -0.70 -4.76 2.92
C PHE A 83 -1.56 -6.02 2.84
N THR A 84 -1.43 -6.95 3.80
CA THR A 84 -2.35 -8.08 3.92
C THR A 84 -3.78 -7.61 4.20
N LEU A 85 -4.00 -6.67 5.13
CA LEU A 85 -5.34 -6.10 5.35
C LEU A 85 -5.90 -5.45 4.08
N ALA A 86 -5.08 -4.75 3.30
CA ALA A 86 -5.50 -4.17 2.04
C ALA A 86 -5.90 -5.22 1.00
N ALA A 87 -5.09 -6.27 0.82
CA ALA A 87 -5.41 -7.37 -0.09
C ALA A 87 -6.71 -8.08 0.32
N ARG A 88 -6.87 -8.41 1.61
CA ARG A 88 -8.09 -9.05 2.12
C ARG A 88 -9.32 -8.17 1.97
N ALA A 89 -9.22 -6.89 2.27
CA ALA A 89 -10.32 -5.95 2.06
C ALA A 89 -10.77 -5.93 0.60
N TYR A 90 -9.80 -5.89 -0.33
CA TYR A 90 -10.08 -5.93 -1.76
C TYR A 90 -10.77 -7.24 -2.16
N ASP A 91 -10.29 -8.40 -1.69
CA ASP A 91 -10.88 -9.71 -1.94
C ASP A 91 -12.34 -9.82 -1.46
N PHE A 92 -12.70 -9.10 -0.39
CA PHE A 92 -14.08 -9.02 0.12
C PHE A 92 -14.93 -7.94 -0.56
N GLY A 93 -14.39 -7.21 -1.55
CA GLY A 93 -15.07 -6.10 -2.21
C GLY A 93 -15.09 -4.79 -1.42
N LEU A 94 -14.44 -4.74 -0.25
CA LEU A 94 -14.27 -3.55 0.61
C LEU A 94 -13.14 -2.66 0.07
N ARG A 95 -13.31 -2.15 -1.16
CA ARG A 95 -12.21 -1.52 -1.91
C ARG A 95 -11.80 -0.15 -1.35
N ASP A 96 -12.70 0.62 -0.76
CA ASP A 96 -12.35 1.88 -0.07
C ASP A 96 -11.50 1.60 1.20
N GLU A 97 -11.84 0.54 1.96
CA GLU A 97 -11.02 0.03 3.07
C GLU A 97 -9.66 -0.49 2.58
N ALA A 98 -9.61 -1.16 1.42
CA ALA A 98 -8.36 -1.61 0.82
C ALA A 98 -7.40 -0.43 0.54
N VAL A 99 -7.92 0.67 -0.01
CA VAL A 99 -7.16 1.92 -0.23
C VAL A 99 -6.65 2.48 1.09
N THR A 100 -7.50 2.50 2.12
CA THR A 100 -7.14 2.99 3.45
C THR A 100 -5.95 2.23 4.04
N TRP A 101 -6.02 0.89 4.07
CA TRP A 101 -4.94 0.06 4.61
C TRP A 101 -3.67 0.13 3.77
N PHE A 102 -3.82 0.15 2.45
CA PHE A 102 -2.69 0.21 1.54
C PHE A 102 -1.88 1.51 1.72
N TYR A 103 -2.54 2.67 1.76
CA TYR A 103 -1.85 3.95 1.92
C TYR A 103 -1.23 4.11 3.30
N ARG A 104 -1.88 3.64 4.37
CA ARG A 104 -1.28 3.60 5.71
C ARG A 104 -0.04 2.71 5.74
N GLY A 105 -0.12 1.52 5.14
CA GLY A 105 1.00 0.59 5.00
C GLY A 105 2.16 1.17 4.19
N GLN A 106 1.87 1.82 3.06
CA GLN A 106 2.87 2.43 2.20
C GLN A 106 3.59 3.58 2.92
N ASN A 107 2.85 4.48 3.56
CA ASN A 107 3.44 5.60 4.28
C ASN A 107 4.30 5.13 5.46
N ARG A 108 3.82 4.12 6.21
CA ARG A 108 4.60 3.50 7.29
C ARG A 108 5.89 2.84 6.77
N LEU A 109 5.82 2.15 5.64
CA LEU A 109 7.00 1.58 4.99
C LEU A 109 7.99 2.66 4.61
N ILE A 110 7.53 3.75 3.98
CA ILE A 110 8.38 4.87 3.56
C ILE A 110 9.10 5.48 4.76
N THR A 111 8.40 5.76 5.87
CA THR A 111 9.03 6.32 7.07
C THR A 111 10.04 5.35 7.68
N ALA A 112 9.72 4.04 7.69
CA ALA A 112 10.63 3.03 8.20
C ALA A 112 11.89 2.91 7.35
N LEU A 113 11.75 2.85 6.01
CA LEU A 113 12.88 2.76 5.08
C LEU A 113 13.68 4.06 5.01
N TYR A 114 13.08 5.21 5.32
CA TYR A 114 13.84 6.44 5.44
C TYR A 114 14.78 6.35 6.64
N VAL A 115 14.28 6.00 7.83
CA VAL A 115 15.06 6.06 9.07
C VAL A 115 15.99 4.86 9.27
N LEU A 116 15.52 3.65 8.97
CA LEU A 116 16.20 2.39 9.26
C LEU A 116 17.11 1.94 8.12
N ASP A 117 18.18 1.23 8.47
CA ASP A 117 19.07 0.55 7.53
C ASP A 117 18.79 -0.95 7.50
N LEU A 118 17.58 -1.30 7.06
CA LEU A 118 17.09 -2.68 7.08
C LEU A 118 17.88 -3.60 6.11
N PRO A 119 17.97 -4.90 6.42
CA PRO A 119 18.53 -5.88 5.49
C PRO A 119 17.88 -5.81 4.10
N LYS A 120 18.68 -6.00 3.05
CA LYS A 120 18.22 -5.91 1.65
C LYS A 120 16.99 -6.78 1.36
N GLN A 121 16.97 -8.00 1.89
CA GLN A 121 15.83 -8.91 1.71
C GLN A 121 14.55 -8.34 2.34
N THR A 122 14.61 -7.83 3.57
CA THR A 122 13.47 -7.19 4.24
C THR A 122 12.93 -6.01 3.45
N VAL A 123 13.82 -5.20 2.86
CA VAL A 123 13.43 -4.10 1.98
C VAL A 123 12.69 -4.64 0.75
N GLN A 124 13.26 -5.64 0.06
CA GLN A 124 12.67 -6.26 -1.12
C GLN A 124 11.31 -6.92 -0.85
N ASP A 125 11.17 -7.64 0.26
CA ASP A 125 9.92 -8.29 0.63
C ASP A 125 8.79 -7.26 0.82
N ASN A 126 9.10 -6.17 1.54
CA ASN A 126 8.12 -5.12 1.81
C ASN A 126 7.78 -4.31 0.56
N THR A 127 8.77 -3.90 -0.24
CA THR A 127 8.52 -3.10 -1.45
C THR A 127 7.88 -3.94 -2.54
N GLY A 128 8.26 -5.21 -2.67
CA GLY A 128 7.63 -6.18 -3.57
C GLY A 128 6.16 -6.40 -3.21
N PHE A 129 5.85 -6.62 -1.93
CA PHE A 129 4.47 -6.77 -1.50
C PHE A 129 3.66 -5.49 -1.74
N SER A 130 4.20 -4.32 -1.36
CA SER A 130 3.58 -3.02 -1.65
C SER A 130 3.34 -2.81 -3.15
N HIS A 131 4.27 -3.25 -4.00
CA HIS A 131 4.14 -3.12 -5.44
C HIS A 131 2.98 -3.96 -5.96
N VAL A 132 2.94 -5.26 -5.62
CA VAL A 132 1.91 -6.18 -6.12
C VAL A 132 0.52 -5.72 -5.68
N VAL A 133 0.29 -5.51 -4.39
CA VAL A 133 -1.03 -5.04 -3.91
C VAL A 133 -1.39 -3.68 -4.49
N GLY A 134 -0.40 -2.80 -4.62
CA GLY A 134 -0.58 -1.46 -5.16
C GLY A 134 -1.05 -1.43 -6.62
N GLN A 135 -0.74 -2.45 -7.42
CA GLN A 135 -1.23 -2.53 -8.81
C GLN A 135 -2.75 -2.62 -8.88
N PHE A 136 -3.38 -3.32 -7.93
CA PHE A 136 -4.84 -3.46 -7.85
C PHE A 136 -5.47 -2.26 -7.15
N VAL A 137 -4.96 -1.93 -5.97
CA VAL A 137 -5.55 -0.91 -5.11
C VAL A 137 -5.47 0.48 -5.75
N ASN A 138 -4.34 0.86 -6.36
CA ASN A 138 -4.25 2.17 -7.01
C ASN A 138 -5.10 2.26 -8.28
N ALA A 139 -5.21 1.17 -9.04
CA ALA A 139 -6.06 1.17 -10.22
C ALA A 139 -7.51 1.52 -9.87
N TYR A 140 -8.02 0.97 -8.76
CA TYR A 140 -9.30 1.33 -8.15
C TYR A 140 -9.32 2.73 -7.53
N ALA A 141 -8.33 3.07 -6.69
CA ALA A 141 -8.32 4.32 -5.92
C ALA A 141 -8.55 5.53 -6.84
N PHE A 142 -7.84 5.56 -7.97
CA PHE A 142 -7.94 6.66 -8.92
C PHE A 142 -9.15 6.62 -9.85
N CYS A 143 -10.10 5.69 -9.69
CA CYS A 143 -11.41 5.77 -10.33
C CYS A 143 -12.18 7.04 -9.88
N ASN A 144 -11.88 7.54 -8.68
CA ASN A 144 -12.40 8.81 -8.18
C ASN A 144 -11.29 9.60 -7.49
N PHE A 145 -10.80 10.66 -8.16
CA PHE A 145 -9.70 11.47 -7.65
C PHE A 145 -9.98 12.12 -6.30
N ASP A 146 -11.19 12.61 -6.05
CA ASP A 146 -11.52 13.28 -4.80
C ASP A 146 -11.52 12.28 -3.63
N LYS A 147 -12.04 11.06 -3.86
CA LYS A 147 -11.94 9.98 -2.88
C LYS A 147 -10.48 9.59 -2.64
N GLN A 148 -9.70 9.45 -3.70
CA GLN A 148 -8.28 9.10 -3.60
C GLN A 148 -7.48 10.14 -2.82
N SER A 149 -7.65 11.43 -3.12
CA SER A 149 -6.95 12.52 -2.43
C SER A 149 -7.25 12.51 -0.93
N ARG A 150 -8.54 12.41 -0.56
CA ARG A 150 -8.95 12.32 0.84
C ARG A 150 -8.37 11.09 1.53
N ALA A 151 -8.35 9.93 0.88
CA ALA A 151 -7.75 8.72 1.44
C ALA A 151 -6.25 8.88 1.66
N ALA A 152 -5.54 9.50 0.72
CA ALA A 152 -4.10 9.75 0.82
C ALA A 152 -3.76 10.75 1.95
N GLU A 153 -4.52 11.85 2.06
CA GLU A 153 -4.42 12.83 3.15
C GLU A 153 -4.66 12.18 4.51
N ASN A 154 -5.75 11.41 4.63
CA ASN A 154 -6.08 10.68 5.86
C ASN A 154 -5.00 9.67 6.24
N ALA A 155 -4.41 8.97 5.27
CA ALA A 155 -3.34 8.03 5.51
C ALA A 155 -2.06 8.73 6.02
N VAL A 156 -1.67 9.88 5.45
CA VAL A 156 -0.53 10.66 5.95
C VAL A 156 -0.78 11.14 7.36
N LYS A 157 -1.96 11.73 7.63
CA LYS A 157 -2.34 12.17 8.97
C LYS A 157 -2.27 11.01 9.96
N TRP A 158 -2.84 9.86 9.62
CA TRP A 158 -2.84 8.68 10.46
C TRP A 158 -1.41 8.19 10.76
N THR A 159 -0.52 8.14 9.75
CA THR A 159 0.88 7.71 9.92
C THR A 159 1.64 8.63 10.87
N ILE A 160 1.43 9.95 10.78
CA ILE A 160 2.07 10.93 11.67
C ILE A 160 1.55 10.79 13.11
N THR A 161 0.25 10.56 13.29
CA THR A 161 -0.35 10.39 14.63
C THR A 161 -0.05 9.03 15.26
N HIS A 162 0.28 8.02 14.45
CA HIS A 162 0.58 6.65 14.88
C HIS A 162 1.96 6.22 14.35
N PRO A 163 3.05 6.84 14.81
CA PRO A 163 4.39 6.50 14.34
C PRO A 163 4.70 5.03 14.65
N TYR A 164 5.43 4.38 13.74
CA TYR A 164 5.80 2.98 13.92
C TYR A 164 6.90 2.84 14.96
N GLU A 165 6.58 2.33 16.15
CA GLU A 165 7.51 2.27 17.29
C GLU A 165 8.79 1.50 16.99
N VAL A 166 8.72 0.53 16.07
CA VAL A 166 9.86 -0.28 15.64
C VAL A 166 11.00 0.59 15.12
N ILE A 167 10.70 1.76 14.54
CA ILE A 167 11.71 2.75 14.12
C ILE A 167 12.64 3.14 15.28
N PHE A 168 12.13 3.17 16.51
CA PHE A 168 12.89 3.62 17.68
C PHE A 168 13.62 2.50 18.42
N LEU A 169 13.52 1.24 17.99
CA LEU A 169 14.19 0.12 18.66
C LEU A 169 15.71 0.18 18.49
N PRO A 170 16.51 0.38 19.55
CA PRO A 170 17.96 0.54 19.44
C PRO A 170 18.66 -0.65 18.77
N ALA A 171 18.09 -1.85 18.92
CA ALA A 171 18.61 -3.08 18.33
C ALA A 171 18.55 -3.13 16.79
N LEU A 172 17.74 -2.29 16.15
CA LEU A 172 17.67 -2.24 14.69
C LEU A 172 18.70 -1.26 14.12
N PRO A 173 19.38 -1.59 13.01
CA PRO A 173 20.28 -0.67 12.34
C PRO A 173 19.54 0.55 11.79
N ALA A 174 20.17 1.72 11.87
CA ALA A 174 19.59 2.99 11.42
C ALA A 174 20.57 3.78 10.55
N LYS A 175 20.02 4.50 9.57
CA LYS A 175 20.77 5.39 8.66
C LYS A 175 21.17 6.69 9.35
N PHE A 176 20.44 7.05 10.40
CA PHE A 176 20.58 8.31 11.11
C PHE A 176 20.78 8.05 12.61
N ALA A 177 21.69 8.78 13.23
CA ALA A 177 21.92 8.72 14.68
C ALA A 177 20.69 9.21 15.45
N ASP A 178 20.11 10.35 15.05
CA ASP A 178 18.84 10.86 15.60
C ASP A 178 17.66 10.37 14.76
N ARG A 179 17.03 9.29 15.23
CA ARG A 179 15.87 8.68 14.57
C ARG A 179 14.61 9.54 14.66
N ARG A 180 14.46 10.37 15.71
CA ARG A 180 13.27 11.21 15.88
C ARG A 180 13.30 12.36 14.89
N LYS A 181 14.46 12.99 14.73
CA LYS A 181 14.67 14.01 13.69
C LYS A 181 14.48 13.42 12.30
N ALA A 182 15.08 12.27 12.00
CA ALA A 182 14.94 11.61 10.71
C ALA A 182 13.48 11.21 10.40
N LEU A 183 12.71 10.78 11.41
CA LEU A 183 11.28 10.50 11.23
C LEU A 183 10.51 11.77 10.85
N LYS A 184 10.77 12.90 11.51
CA LYS A 184 10.12 14.18 11.18
C LYS A 184 10.40 14.61 9.74
N GLU A 185 11.64 14.47 9.28
CA GLU A 185 11.99 14.72 7.88
C GLU A 185 11.25 13.76 6.91
N ALA A 186 11.07 12.50 7.29
CA ALA A 186 10.30 11.54 6.48
C ALA A 186 8.81 11.91 6.42
N GLU A 187 8.23 12.37 7.54
CA GLU A 187 6.84 12.83 7.62
C GLU A 187 6.61 14.08 6.75
N GLU A 188 7.55 15.04 6.75
CA GLU A 188 7.51 16.21 5.86
C GLU A 188 7.53 15.79 4.39
N LYS A 189 8.35 14.79 4.03
CA LYS A 189 8.38 14.23 2.67
C LYS A 189 7.06 13.56 2.28
N LEU A 190 6.33 12.94 3.22
CA LEU A 190 5.00 12.41 2.94
C LEU A 190 4.02 13.53 2.59
N VAL A 191 4.05 14.64 3.34
CA VAL A 191 3.22 15.82 3.05
C VAL A 191 3.58 16.43 1.69
N GLN A 192 4.87 16.56 1.39
CA GLN A 192 5.33 17.06 0.09
C GLN A 192 4.82 16.19 -1.07
N ARG A 193 4.88 14.85 -0.93
CA ARG A 193 4.36 13.93 -1.95
C ARG A 193 2.87 14.12 -2.24
N LEU A 194 2.05 14.43 -1.22
CA LEU A 194 0.64 14.76 -1.43
C LEU A 194 0.47 16.03 -2.26
N GLN A 195 1.26 17.07 -1.95
CA GLN A 195 1.23 18.33 -2.69
C GLN A 195 1.67 18.13 -4.14
N GLU A 196 2.72 17.36 -4.39
CA GLU A 196 3.20 17.01 -5.73
C GLU A 196 2.14 16.24 -6.52
N GLN A 197 1.45 15.28 -5.89
CA GLN A 197 0.34 14.57 -6.51
C GLN A 197 -0.80 15.52 -6.90
N ALA A 198 -1.20 16.42 -5.97
CA ALA A 198 -2.24 17.41 -6.24
C ALA A 198 -1.84 18.34 -7.40
N HIS A 199 -0.58 18.81 -7.42
CA HIS A 199 -0.05 19.64 -8.50
C HIS A 199 -0.06 18.90 -9.85
N PHE A 200 0.32 17.62 -9.85
CA PHE A 200 0.32 16.79 -11.05
C PHE A 200 -1.08 16.71 -11.67
N PHE A 201 -2.11 16.44 -10.86
CA PHE A 201 -3.49 16.29 -11.35
C PHE A 201 -4.26 17.60 -11.52
N ALA A 202 -3.77 18.71 -10.97
CA ALA A 202 -4.28 20.06 -11.27
C ALA A 202 -3.94 20.50 -12.70
N ASN A 203 -2.90 19.93 -13.31
CA ASN A 203 -2.55 20.18 -14.71
C ASN A 203 -3.47 19.37 -15.66
N PRO A 204 -4.28 20.03 -16.52
CA PRO A 204 -5.20 19.35 -17.42
C PRO A 204 -4.53 18.37 -18.39
N ASN A 205 -3.34 18.70 -18.92
CA ASN A 205 -2.61 17.85 -19.87
C ASN A 205 -2.12 16.57 -19.21
N ASN A 206 -1.66 16.65 -17.96
CA ASN A 206 -1.26 15.47 -17.19
C ASN A 206 -2.46 14.57 -16.93
N LYS A 207 -3.61 15.17 -16.54
CA LYS A 207 -4.84 14.44 -16.28
C LYS A 207 -5.36 13.74 -17.54
N GLU A 208 -5.38 14.43 -18.68
CA GLU A 208 -5.79 13.87 -19.97
C GLU A 208 -4.87 12.72 -20.39
N LYS A 209 -3.54 12.92 -20.33
CA LYS A 209 -2.57 11.86 -20.64
C LYS A 209 -2.78 10.63 -19.76
N TRP A 210 -2.96 10.82 -18.46
CA TRP A 210 -3.18 9.75 -17.51
C TRP A 210 -4.52 9.01 -17.77
N GLN A 211 -5.59 9.75 -18.11
CA GLN A 211 -6.88 9.16 -18.49
C GLN A 211 -6.76 8.33 -19.77
N LYS A 212 -6.02 8.83 -20.77
CA LYS A 212 -5.76 8.12 -22.02
C LYS A 212 -5.03 6.80 -21.77
N GLU A 213 -3.95 6.83 -21.00
CA GLU A 213 -3.18 5.62 -20.64
C GLU A 213 -4.08 4.57 -19.95
N ARG A 214 -5.01 5.00 -19.11
CA ARG A 214 -5.96 4.07 -18.46
C ARG A 214 -6.95 3.45 -19.43
N SER A 215 -7.51 4.25 -20.33
CA SER A 215 -8.45 3.77 -21.35
C SER A 215 -7.78 2.77 -22.30
N GLU A 216 -6.54 3.04 -22.73
CA GLU A 216 -5.76 2.14 -23.60
C GLU A 216 -5.45 0.79 -22.95
N ASN A 217 -5.42 0.73 -21.61
CA ASN A 217 -5.14 -0.48 -20.83
C ASN A 217 -6.38 -1.09 -20.16
N PHE A 218 -7.58 -0.64 -20.54
CA PHE A 218 -8.88 -1.08 -19.99
C PHE A 218 -8.96 -0.98 -18.46
N VAL A 219 -8.24 -0.04 -17.85
CA VAL A 219 -8.15 0.06 -16.38
C VAL A 219 -9.51 0.41 -15.79
N ASN A 220 -10.28 1.26 -16.46
CA ASN A 220 -11.58 1.68 -15.92
C ASN A 220 -12.59 0.52 -15.93
N GLU A 221 -12.63 -0.26 -17.00
CA GLU A 221 -13.48 -1.44 -17.13
C GLU A 221 -13.13 -2.50 -16.08
N ARG A 222 -11.82 -2.72 -15.87
CA ARG A 222 -11.32 -3.73 -14.95
C ARG A 222 -11.49 -3.36 -13.48
N PHE A 223 -11.38 -2.07 -13.13
CA PHE A 223 -11.24 -1.65 -11.73
C PHE A 223 -12.33 -0.69 -11.25
N CYS A 224 -13.04 0.05 -12.11
CA CYS A 224 -14.01 1.08 -11.73
C CYS A 224 -15.48 0.61 -11.77
N TRP A 225 -15.73 -0.64 -11.35
CA TRP A 225 -17.06 -1.19 -11.09
C TRP A 225 -17.47 -0.98 -9.63
#